data_AF-A0A939KQ57-F1
#
_entry.id   AF-A0A939KQ57-F1
#
_cell.length_a   1.000
_cell.length_b   1.000
_cell.length_c   1.000
_cell.angle_alpha   90.00
_cell.angle_beta   90.00
_cell.angle_gamma   90.00
#
_symmetry.space_group_name_H-M   'P 1'
#
loop_
_entity.id
_entity.type
_entity.pdbx_description
1 polymer ?
#
loop_
_entity_poly.entity_id
_entity_poly.type
_entity_poly.pdbx_seq_one_letter_code
_entity_poly.pdbx_strand_id
1 'polypeptide(L)'
;MPMENKPFSRLSFLPRLFFTIADHAQGLRVLHAIDAVRAEQAGQRACPSLNAPGNRAVPGPAGISPGRGDDTRADTGENVQPGAGPAVGAGDHPPASALFGFLSPPGAGAAMGAVWWLALMRALQESTALPFVHLLDCGASPAHALLALSHGQRLAVLAGDDRQGIAARAAFAAEGGTLAAHSPPSFDLIAGVHATSSLVAYIRHGYCE
;
A
#
# COMPACT_ATOMS: atom_id res chain seq x y z
N MET A 1 -21.66 -2.27 -30.26
CA MET A 1 -21.98 -2.18 -28.83
C MET A 1 -20.72 -1.75 -28.10
N PRO A 2 -20.70 -0.64 -27.33
CA PRO A 2 -19.51 -0.27 -26.59
C PRO A 2 -19.36 -1.25 -25.42
N MET A 3 -18.31 -2.06 -25.43
CA MET A 3 -17.93 -2.85 -24.26
C MET A 3 -17.38 -1.90 -23.22
N GLU A 4 -18.12 -1.74 -22.13
CA GLU A 4 -17.72 -1.00 -20.95
C GLU A 4 -16.52 -1.72 -20.32
N ASN A 5 -15.32 -1.27 -20.72
CA ASN A 5 -14.06 -1.85 -20.31
C ASN A 5 -13.83 -1.43 -18.84
N LYS A 6 -14.21 -2.29 -17.89
CA LYS A 6 -13.89 -2.16 -16.46
C LYS A 6 -12.72 -3.09 -16.10
N PRO A 7 -11.48 -2.79 -16.55
CA PRO A 7 -10.35 -3.70 -16.39
C PRO A 7 -9.92 -3.87 -14.92
N PHE A 8 -10.19 -2.89 -14.05
CA PHE A 8 -9.71 -2.90 -12.67
C PHE A 8 -10.70 -3.47 -11.65
N SER A 9 -11.99 -3.46 -11.95
CA SER A 9 -13.04 -3.86 -11.00
C SER A 9 -13.08 -5.36 -10.69
N ARG A 10 -12.28 -6.19 -11.38
CA ARG A 10 -12.28 -7.66 -11.23
C ARG A 10 -11.05 -8.23 -10.53
N LEU A 11 -10.04 -7.43 -10.24
CA LEU A 11 -8.88 -7.87 -9.47
C LEU A 11 -9.13 -7.53 -8.00
N SER A 12 -9.87 -8.40 -7.30
CA SER A 12 -10.24 -8.26 -5.89
C SER A 12 -9.04 -8.14 -4.93
N PHE A 13 -7.84 -8.26 -5.46
CA PHE A 13 -6.57 -8.28 -4.76
C PHE A 13 -5.76 -6.98 -4.92
N LEU A 14 -6.17 -6.09 -5.83
CA LEU A 14 -5.52 -4.79 -6.00
C LEU A 14 -6.13 -3.75 -5.03
N PRO A 15 -5.30 -2.82 -4.53
CA PRO A 15 -5.79 -1.66 -3.81
C PRO A 15 -6.83 -0.88 -4.61
N ARG A 16 -7.81 -0.31 -3.91
CA ARG A 16 -8.78 0.62 -4.51
C ARG A 16 -8.18 1.99 -4.79
N LEU A 17 -7.09 2.33 -4.10
CA LEU A 17 -6.47 3.64 -4.15
C LEU A 17 -5.02 3.55 -4.63
N PHE A 18 -4.65 4.35 -5.62
CA PHE A 18 -3.25 4.45 -6.06
C PHE A 18 -2.74 5.88 -5.94
N PHE A 19 -1.46 6.02 -5.61
CA PHE A 19 -0.75 7.30 -5.60
C PHE A 19 0.38 7.27 -6.61
N THR A 20 0.41 8.24 -7.51
CA THR A 20 1.52 8.39 -8.44
C THR A 20 2.67 9.08 -7.75
N ILE A 21 3.83 8.44 -7.69
CA ILE A 21 5.02 9.00 -7.07
C ILE A 21 6.22 8.96 -8.02
N ALA A 22 6.96 10.05 -8.09
CA ALA A 22 8.17 10.17 -8.90
C ALA A 22 9.47 10.11 -8.06
N ASP A 23 9.36 10.22 -6.73
CA ASP A 23 10.51 10.25 -5.84
C ASP A 23 10.17 9.78 -4.42
N HIS A 24 11.20 9.56 -3.62
CA HIS A 24 11.08 9.05 -2.24
C HIS A 24 10.36 10.02 -1.32
N ALA A 25 10.58 11.33 -1.47
CA ALA A 25 9.93 12.35 -0.66
C ALA A 25 8.42 12.44 -0.94
N GLN A 26 7.98 12.21 -2.18
CA GLN A 26 6.56 12.05 -2.52
C GLN A 26 5.96 10.81 -1.84
N GLY A 27 6.65 9.68 -1.87
CA GLY A 27 6.22 8.46 -1.18
C GLY A 27 6.03 8.69 0.33
N LEU A 28 7.00 9.30 1.00
CA LEU A 28 6.89 9.61 2.44
C LEU A 28 5.75 10.59 2.75
N ARG A 29 5.48 11.58 1.90
CA ARG A 29 4.35 12.51 2.08
C ARG A 29 3.00 11.78 2.05
N VAL A 30 2.84 10.79 1.17
CA VAL A 30 1.63 9.94 1.14
C VAL A 30 1.48 9.20 2.45
N LEU A 31 2.55 8.56 2.90
CA LEU A 31 2.54 7.74 4.10
C LEU A 31 2.19 8.57 5.34
N HIS A 32 2.84 9.73 5.52
CA HIS A 32 2.52 10.64 6.61
C HIS A 32 1.07 11.14 6.58
N ALA A 33 0.53 11.43 5.38
CA ALA A 33 -0.86 11.85 5.26
C ALA A 33 -1.83 10.72 5.64
N ILE A 34 -1.54 9.49 5.24
CA ILE A 34 -2.35 8.32 5.60
C ILE A 34 -2.33 8.08 7.12
N ASP A 35 -1.16 8.18 7.75
CA ASP A 35 -1.03 8.01 9.19
C ASP A 35 -1.77 9.11 9.95
N ALA A 36 -1.74 10.36 9.46
CA ALA A 36 -2.52 11.46 10.03
C ALA A 36 -4.03 11.17 9.97
N VAL A 37 -4.55 10.72 8.82
CA VAL A 37 -5.97 10.36 8.69
C VAL A 37 -6.35 9.19 9.60
N ARG A 38 -5.47 8.19 9.73
CA ARG A 38 -5.71 7.05 10.64
C ARG A 38 -5.75 7.48 12.10
N ALA A 39 -4.85 8.36 12.51
CA ALA A 39 -4.82 8.89 13.87
C ALA A 39 -6.09 9.70 14.18
N GLU A 40 -6.56 10.53 13.26
CA GLU A 40 -7.82 11.27 13.39
C GLU A 40 -9.03 10.33 13.51
N GLN A 41 -9.11 9.30 12.66
CA GLN A 41 -10.20 8.33 12.71
C GLN A 41 -10.20 7.50 14.00
N ALA A 42 -9.03 7.11 14.50
CA ALA A 42 -8.92 6.42 15.78
C ALA A 42 -9.42 7.29 16.95
N GLY A 43 -9.07 8.59 16.95
CA GLY A 43 -9.59 9.56 17.90
C GLY A 43 -11.11 9.76 17.80
N GLN A 44 -11.66 9.79 16.58
CA GLN A 44 -13.09 9.94 16.35
C GLN A 44 -13.89 8.70 16.81
N ARG A 45 -13.33 7.49 16.66
CA ARG A 45 -13.95 6.24 17.16
C ARG A 45 -13.86 6.12 18.68
N ALA A 46 -12.85 6.71 19.31
CA ALA A 46 -12.66 6.70 20.76
C ALA A 46 -13.61 7.66 21.51
N CYS A 47 -14.23 8.62 20.82
CA CYS A 47 -15.25 9.52 21.37
C CYS A 47 -16.65 9.07 20.92
N PRO A 48 -17.35 8.18 21.64
CA PRO A 48 -18.77 7.98 21.40
C PRO A 48 -19.51 9.28 21.72
N SER A 49 -20.26 9.78 20.73
CA SER A 49 -21.26 10.84 20.80
C SER A 49 -21.72 11.19 22.22
N LEU A 50 -21.27 12.35 22.73
CA LEU A 50 -21.76 12.97 23.95
C LEU A 50 -23.13 13.65 23.70
N ASN A 51 -24.03 12.96 22.99
CA ASN A 51 -25.44 13.30 22.84
C ASN A 51 -26.29 12.17 23.40
N ALA A 52 -26.38 12.13 24.73
CA ALA A 52 -27.53 11.56 25.43
C ALA A 52 -28.05 12.65 26.39
N PRO A 53 -29.30 13.12 26.25
CA PRO A 53 -29.87 14.05 27.21
C PRO A 53 -30.18 13.28 28.50
N GLY A 54 -29.59 13.72 29.61
CA GLY A 54 -30.10 13.54 30.96
C GLY A 54 -29.95 12.17 31.60
N ASN A 55 -28.92 12.00 32.43
CA ASN A 55 -29.20 11.86 33.86
C ASN A 55 -27.97 12.15 34.71
N ARG A 56 -28.16 13.09 35.63
CA ARG A 56 -27.17 13.55 36.60
C ARG A 56 -27.35 12.67 37.84
N ALA A 57 -26.34 11.88 38.20
CA ALA A 57 -26.21 11.31 39.53
C ALA A 57 -24.75 11.42 39.98
N VAL A 58 -24.53 12.19 41.03
CA VAL A 58 -23.26 12.38 41.76
C VAL A 58 -23.34 11.53 43.06
N PRO A 59 -22.28 11.37 43.89
CA PRO A 59 -21.69 10.07 44.18
C PRO A 59 -21.76 9.68 45.67
N GLY A 60 -21.36 8.46 46.00
CA GLY A 60 -21.13 8.00 47.38
C GLY A 60 -19.91 7.07 47.51
N PRO A 61 -19.23 7.01 48.67
CA PRO A 61 -17.78 6.83 48.72
C PRO A 61 -17.28 5.50 49.32
N ALA A 62 -15.99 5.27 49.06
CA ALA A 62 -14.95 4.60 49.87
C ALA A 62 -15.12 3.13 50.32
N GLY A 63 -14.19 2.30 49.84
CA GLY A 63 -13.83 1.01 50.44
C GLY A 63 -12.36 0.71 50.15
N ILE A 64 -11.51 0.89 51.16
CA ILE A 64 -10.08 0.57 51.18
C ILE A 64 -9.93 -0.87 51.68
N SER A 65 -9.09 -1.70 51.04
CA SER A 65 -8.14 -2.59 51.76
C SER A 65 -7.11 -3.26 50.84
N PRO A 66 -5.90 -3.57 51.36
CA PRO A 66 -4.74 -4.00 50.60
C PRO A 66 -4.49 -5.52 50.67
N GLY A 67 -3.84 -6.07 49.66
CA GLY A 67 -3.37 -7.46 49.63
C GLY A 67 -1.93 -7.53 49.11
N ARG A 68 -1.02 -7.84 50.05
CA ARG A 68 0.43 -8.01 49.92
C ARG A 68 0.74 -9.46 49.52
N GLY A 69 1.74 -9.66 48.66
CA GLY A 69 2.30 -10.98 48.36
C GLY A 69 3.50 -10.86 47.42
N ASP A 70 4.68 -10.89 48.01
CA ASP A 70 5.99 -10.89 47.37
C ASP A 70 6.31 -12.25 46.69
N ASP A 71 7.33 -12.20 45.82
CA ASP A 71 8.50 -13.11 45.75
C ASP A 71 8.81 -13.86 44.43
N THR A 72 10.01 -13.48 43.90
CA THR A 72 11.09 -14.33 43.33
C THR A 72 10.96 -14.84 41.87
N ARG A 73 11.99 -15.01 41.02
CA ARG A 73 13.36 -14.49 40.72
C ARG A 73 13.92 -15.44 39.62
N ALA A 74 14.66 -14.90 38.63
CA ALA A 74 15.59 -15.57 37.69
C ALA A 74 14.97 -16.59 36.70
N ASP A 75 15.52 -16.89 35.52
CA ASP A 75 16.87 -16.75 35.00
C ASP A 75 16.90 -16.73 33.46
N THR A 76 18.05 -16.27 32.99
CA THR A 76 18.69 -16.13 31.68
C THR A 76 18.56 -17.34 30.74
N GLY A 77 18.47 -17.05 29.43
CA GLY A 77 18.51 -18.05 28.36
C GLY A 77 18.75 -17.41 27.00
N GLU A 78 19.93 -16.82 26.83
CA GLU A 78 20.51 -16.37 25.58
C GLU A 78 20.78 -17.59 24.67
N ASN A 79 20.30 -17.57 23.41
CA ASN A 79 20.80 -18.49 22.40
C ASN A 79 20.77 -17.84 21.01
N VAL A 80 21.96 -17.67 20.44
CA VAL A 80 22.26 -17.11 19.13
C VAL A 80 22.57 -18.25 18.15
N GLN A 81 21.71 -18.40 17.12
CA GLN A 81 21.93 -18.70 15.69
C GLN A 81 23.01 -19.73 15.23
N PRO A 82 22.76 -20.50 14.13
CA PRO A 82 22.92 -19.91 12.79
C PRO A 82 22.08 -20.48 11.62
N GLY A 83 21.87 -19.64 10.60
CA GLY A 83 22.02 -20.02 9.19
C GLY A 83 20.94 -20.89 8.51
N ALA A 84 19.88 -20.25 8.03
CA ALA A 84 19.15 -20.72 6.85
C ALA A 84 18.77 -19.48 6.00
N GLY A 85 19.28 -19.41 4.77
CA GLY A 85 19.02 -18.30 3.85
C GLY A 85 17.52 -18.12 3.57
N PRO A 86 17.09 -16.93 3.09
CA PRO A 86 15.68 -16.71 2.84
C PRO A 86 15.22 -17.63 1.71
N ALA A 87 14.42 -18.63 2.08
CA ALA A 87 13.59 -19.38 1.17
C ALA A 87 12.71 -18.38 0.41
N VAL A 88 12.78 -18.45 -0.92
CA VAL A 88 11.89 -17.75 -1.84
C VAL A 88 10.47 -18.21 -1.52
N GLY A 89 9.73 -17.36 -0.81
CA GLY A 89 8.34 -17.58 -0.44
C GLY A 89 7.46 -17.57 -1.68
N ALA A 90 7.20 -18.77 -2.21
CA ALA A 90 6.07 -19.03 -3.06
C ALA A 90 4.80 -18.92 -2.21
N GLY A 91 3.91 -18.00 -2.60
CA GLY A 91 2.57 -17.88 -2.04
C GLY A 91 2.44 -16.75 -1.03
N ASP A 92 2.33 -15.51 -1.52
CA ASP A 92 1.60 -14.48 -0.78
C ASP A 92 0.41 -14.08 -1.64
N HIS A 93 -0.77 -14.52 -1.20
CA HIS A 93 -1.96 -13.71 -1.45
C HIS A 93 -1.62 -12.30 -0.98
N PRO A 94 -1.90 -11.24 -1.76
CA PRO A 94 -1.67 -9.90 -1.27
C PRO A 94 -2.44 -9.75 0.04
N PRO A 95 -1.85 -9.11 1.06
CA PRO A 95 -2.52 -8.93 2.33
C PRO A 95 -3.89 -8.32 2.03
N ALA A 96 -4.94 -8.90 2.62
CA ALA A 96 -6.34 -8.50 2.46
C ALA A 96 -6.63 -7.04 2.94
N SER A 97 -5.61 -6.21 3.05
CA SER A 97 -5.56 -4.92 3.72
C SER A 97 -4.57 -3.93 3.06
N ALA A 98 -4.09 -4.17 1.84
CA ALA A 98 -3.42 -3.11 1.08
C ALA A 98 -4.47 -2.13 0.53
N LEU A 99 -4.93 -1.23 1.40
CA LEU A 99 -5.96 -0.25 1.04
C LEU A 99 -5.49 0.70 -0.08
N PHE A 100 -4.18 0.93 -0.17
CA PHE A 100 -3.56 1.75 -1.20
C PHE A 100 -2.32 1.08 -1.79
N GLY A 101 -1.92 1.55 -2.98
CA GLY A 101 -0.68 1.18 -3.64
C GLY A 101 0.00 2.38 -4.31
N PHE A 102 1.19 2.14 -4.84
CA PHE A 102 1.97 3.12 -5.57
C PHE A 102 1.98 2.84 -7.06
N LEU A 103 1.95 3.90 -7.86
CA LEU A 103 2.05 3.84 -9.32
C LEU A 103 3.21 4.74 -9.75
N SER A 104 4.05 4.27 -10.67
CA SER A 104 5.09 5.12 -11.25
C SER A 104 4.47 6.18 -12.18
N PRO A 105 5.20 7.26 -12.53
CA PRO A 105 4.74 8.17 -13.58
C PRO A 105 4.45 7.44 -14.89
N PRO A 106 3.54 7.94 -15.76
CA PRO A 106 3.27 7.34 -17.05
C PRO A 106 4.54 7.13 -17.88
N GLY A 107 4.74 5.93 -18.41
CA GLY A 107 5.91 5.59 -19.24
C GLY A 107 7.25 5.51 -18.48
N ALA A 108 7.27 5.58 -17.14
CA ALA A 108 8.51 5.53 -16.36
C ALA A 108 9.34 4.26 -16.60
N GLY A 109 8.73 3.14 -16.97
CA GLY A 109 9.44 1.92 -17.35
C GLY A 109 10.34 2.11 -18.56
N ALA A 110 9.97 2.99 -19.50
CA ALA A 110 10.81 3.33 -20.65
C ALA A 110 11.79 4.48 -20.36
N ALA A 111 11.38 5.45 -19.54
CA ALA A 111 12.19 6.65 -19.26
C ALA A 111 13.28 6.42 -18.20
N MET A 112 12.96 5.67 -17.14
CA MET A 112 13.82 5.49 -15.96
C MET A 112 14.18 4.02 -15.71
N GLY A 113 13.36 3.09 -16.22
CA GLY A 113 13.61 1.66 -16.12
C GLY A 113 13.07 1.03 -14.84
N ALA A 114 12.96 -0.30 -14.86
CA ALA A 114 12.42 -1.08 -13.75
C ALA A 114 13.32 -1.06 -12.50
N VAL A 115 14.64 -1.04 -12.69
CA VAL A 115 15.60 -1.04 -11.57
C VAL A 115 15.43 0.21 -10.71
N TRP A 116 15.24 1.38 -11.33
CA TRP A 116 14.97 2.62 -10.61
C TRP A 116 13.70 2.50 -9.75
N TRP A 117 12.61 1.99 -10.34
CA TRP A 117 11.34 1.86 -9.63
C TRP A 117 11.43 0.90 -8.44
N LEU A 118 12.08 -0.25 -8.62
CA LEU A 118 12.28 -1.24 -7.56
C LEU A 118 13.17 -0.67 -6.44
N ALA A 119 14.22 0.09 -6.77
CA ALA A 119 15.06 0.74 -5.79
C ALA A 119 14.28 1.79 -4.98
N LEU A 120 13.41 2.58 -5.63
CA LEU A 120 12.53 3.54 -4.96
C LEU A 120 11.56 2.85 -4.00
N MET A 121 10.89 1.78 -4.45
CA MET A 121 9.97 1.01 -3.61
C MET A 121 10.68 0.38 -2.42
N ARG A 122 11.86 -0.18 -2.63
CA ARG A 122 12.69 -0.74 -1.56
C ARG A 122 13.07 0.32 -0.53
N ALA A 123 13.50 1.51 -0.96
CA ALA A 123 13.83 2.60 -0.04
C ALA A 123 12.61 3.05 0.81
N LEU A 124 11.40 3.04 0.24
CA LEU A 124 10.17 3.32 0.99
C LEU A 124 9.82 2.22 1.98
N GLN A 125 9.96 0.95 1.58
CA GLN A 125 9.74 -0.20 2.45
C GLN A 125 10.74 -0.20 3.62
N GLU A 126 12.01 0.09 3.37
CA GLU A 126 13.04 0.22 4.41
C GLU A 126 12.73 1.37 5.38
N SER A 127 12.15 2.47 4.89
CA SER A 127 11.78 3.63 5.73
C SER A 127 10.54 3.39 6.61
N THR A 128 9.70 2.42 6.26
CA THR A 128 8.40 2.20 6.93
C THR A 128 8.23 0.81 7.54
N ALA A 129 9.11 -0.13 7.21
CA ALA A 129 8.98 -1.56 7.48
C ALA A 129 7.65 -2.18 6.98
N LEU A 130 6.99 -1.57 5.98
CA LEU A 130 5.73 -2.04 5.43
C LEU A 130 5.88 -2.49 3.98
N PRO A 131 5.30 -3.63 3.57
CA PRO A 131 5.20 -3.99 2.16
C PRO A 131 4.13 -3.12 1.47
N PHE A 132 4.35 -2.84 0.19
CA PHE A 132 3.42 -2.06 -0.64
C PHE A 132 3.10 -2.79 -1.93
N VAL A 133 1.85 -2.67 -2.38
CA VAL A 133 1.50 -2.99 -3.77
C VAL A 133 1.99 -1.83 -4.64
N HIS A 134 2.77 -2.13 -5.68
CA HIS A 134 3.31 -1.11 -6.57
C HIS A 134 3.27 -1.54 -8.05
N LEU A 135 2.92 -0.61 -8.93
CA LEU A 135 2.83 -0.81 -10.37
C LEU A 135 3.85 0.05 -11.11
N LEU A 136 4.56 -0.54 -12.06
CA LEU A 136 5.39 0.18 -13.02
C LEU A 136 4.63 0.41 -14.31
N ASP A 137 4.51 1.66 -14.73
CA ASP A 137 3.95 2.03 -16.02
C ASP A 137 5.01 1.90 -17.12
N CYS A 138 4.86 0.91 -17.99
CA CYS A 138 5.76 0.61 -19.10
C CYS A 138 5.36 1.31 -20.41
N GLY A 139 4.36 2.20 -20.36
CA GLY A 139 3.80 2.84 -21.55
C GLY A 139 3.33 1.82 -22.57
N ALA A 140 3.69 2.02 -23.84
CA ALA A 140 3.36 1.13 -24.96
C ALA A 140 4.50 0.16 -25.33
N SER A 141 5.43 -0.13 -24.42
CA SER A 141 6.64 -0.92 -24.73
C SER A 141 6.64 -2.30 -24.05
N PRO A 142 6.31 -3.38 -24.79
CA PRO A 142 6.34 -4.74 -24.26
C PRO A 142 7.74 -5.18 -23.81
N ALA A 143 8.79 -4.67 -24.46
CA ALA A 143 10.17 -4.97 -24.08
C ALA A 143 10.50 -4.48 -22.66
N HIS A 144 10.08 -3.26 -22.30
CA HIS A 144 10.28 -2.73 -20.95
C HIS A 144 9.44 -3.48 -19.92
N ALA A 145 8.23 -3.91 -20.28
CA ALA A 145 7.42 -4.75 -19.40
C ALA A 145 8.10 -6.10 -19.11
N LEU A 146 8.61 -6.79 -20.14
CA LEU A 146 9.34 -8.06 -19.98
C LEU A 146 10.63 -7.89 -19.19
N LEU A 147 11.36 -6.78 -19.38
CA LEU A 147 12.53 -6.45 -18.58
C LEU A 147 12.15 -6.19 -17.11
N ALA A 148 11.02 -5.52 -16.85
CA ALA A 148 10.53 -5.35 -15.49
C ALA A 148 10.22 -6.70 -14.84
N LEU A 149 9.60 -7.62 -15.58
CA LEU A 149 9.28 -8.96 -15.11
C LEU A 149 10.53 -9.76 -14.72
N SER A 150 11.60 -9.68 -15.53
CA SER A 150 12.86 -10.36 -15.25
C SER A 150 13.58 -9.80 -14.00
N HIS A 151 13.31 -8.55 -13.65
CA HIS A 151 13.76 -7.93 -12.39
C HIS A 151 12.81 -8.18 -11.21
N GLY A 152 11.79 -9.03 -11.36
CA GLY A 152 10.88 -9.38 -10.28
C GLY A 152 9.63 -8.49 -10.16
N GLN A 153 9.42 -7.52 -11.05
CA GLN A 153 8.19 -6.73 -11.05
C GLN A 153 7.02 -7.64 -11.45
N ARG A 154 6.06 -7.84 -10.54
CA ARG A 154 4.89 -8.70 -10.80
C ARG A 154 3.66 -7.93 -11.28
N LEU A 155 3.60 -6.63 -11.07
CA LEU A 155 2.46 -5.79 -11.49
C LEU A 155 2.95 -4.62 -12.34
N ALA A 156 2.43 -4.46 -13.54
CA ALA A 156 2.80 -3.34 -14.40
C ALA A 156 1.64 -2.92 -15.30
N VAL A 157 1.77 -1.75 -15.90
CA VAL A 157 0.85 -1.24 -16.92
C VAL A 157 1.53 -1.33 -18.27
N LEU A 158 0.82 -1.90 -19.25
CA LEU A 158 1.25 -1.94 -20.65
C LEU A 158 0.06 -1.58 -21.53
N ALA A 159 0.16 -0.42 -22.16
CA ALA A 159 -0.80 0.08 -23.13
C ALA A 159 -0.64 -0.62 -24.49
N GLY A 160 -1.76 -0.83 -25.17
CA GLY A 160 -1.80 -1.42 -26.52
C GLY A 160 -1.96 -2.95 -26.50
N ASP A 161 -2.63 -3.47 -27.53
CA ASP A 161 -2.97 -4.89 -27.68
C ASP A 161 -2.36 -5.50 -28.95
N ASP A 162 -1.14 -5.08 -29.27
CA ASP A 162 -0.39 -5.68 -30.36
C ASP A 162 0.10 -7.09 -29.99
N ARG A 163 0.62 -7.84 -30.97
CA ARG A 163 1.06 -9.23 -30.75
C ARG A 163 2.13 -9.33 -29.67
N GLN A 164 3.00 -8.32 -29.58
CA GLN A 164 4.05 -8.29 -28.56
C GLN A 164 3.47 -8.00 -27.18
N GLY A 165 2.48 -7.11 -27.06
CA GLY A 165 1.74 -6.87 -25.83
C GLY A 165 1.00 -8.11 -25.33
N ILE A 166 0.34 -8.86 -26.21
CA ILE A 166 -0.31 -10.13 -25.86
C ILE A 166 0.70 -11.15 -25.31
N ALA A 167 1.87 -11.28 -25.97
CA ALA A 167 2.94 -12.16 -25.50
C ALA A 167 3.48 -11.74 -24.13
N ALA A 168 3.66 -10.43 -23.90
CA ALA A 168 4.08 -9.91 -22.60
C ALA A 168 3.05 -10.18 -21.51
N ARG A 169 1.74 -10.02 -21.78
CA ARG A 169 0.67 -10.36 -20.83
C ARG A 169 0.68 -11.84 -20.47
N ALA A 170 0.90 -12.72 -21.45
CA ALA A 170 1.04 -14.16 -21.21
C ALA A 170 2.27 -14.49 -20.34
N ALA A 171 3.40 -13.82 -20.58
CA ALA A 171 4.61 -13.99 -19.76
C ALA A 171 4.39 -13.55 -18.31
N PHE A 172 3.74 -12.41 -18.07
CA PHE A 172 3.38 -11.98 -16.71
C PHE A 172 2.46 -12.99 -16.04
N ALA A 173 1.41 -13.45 -16.73
CA ALA A 173 0.48 -14.43 -16.17
C ALA A 173 1.18 -15.75 -15.80
N ALA A 174 2.13 -16.22 -16.61
CA ALA A 174 2.92 -17.42 -16.34
C ALA A 174 3.79 -17.29 -15.06
N GLU A 175 4.25 -16.08 -14.75
CA GLU A 175 5.04 -15.75 -13.56
C GLU A 175 4.18 -15.33 -12.35
N GLY A 176 2.84 -15.53 -12.42
CA GLY A 176 1.90 -15.11 -11.38
C GLY A 176 1.73 -13.58 -11.26
N GLY A 177 2.22 -12.83 -12.24
CA GLY A 177 2.07 -11.38 -12.36
C GLY A 177 0.83 -10.96 -13.15
N THR A 178 0.63 -9.64 -13.24
CA THR A 178 -0.47 -9.03 -14.01
C THR A 178 0.03 -7.80 -14.76
N LEU A 179 -0.32 -7.73 -16.06
CA LEU A 179 -0.18 -6.54 -16.88
C LEU A 179 -1.54 -5.90 -17.13
N ALA A 180 -1.77 -4.76 -16.51
CA ALA A 180 -2.97 -3.96 -16.76
C ALA A 180 -2.88 -3.27 -18.13
N ALA A 181 -4.00 -3.21 -18.85
CA ALA A 181 -4.09 -2.54 -20.16
C ALA A 181 -4.09 -0.99 -20.05
N HIS A 182 -4.51 -0.48 -18.90
CA HIS A 182 -4.58 0.94 -18.58
C HIS A 182 -4.03 1.14 -17.18
N SER A 183 -3.57 2.33 -16.84
CA SER A 183 -3.16 2.66 -15.48
C SER A 183 -4.41 2.77 -14.58
N PRO A 184 -4.37 2.28 -13.33
CA PRO A 184 -5.50 2.49 -12.41
C PRO A 184 -5.66 3.99 -12.15
N PRO A 185 -6.88 4.47 -11.81
CA PRO A 185 -7.05 5.82 -11.31
C PRO A 185 -6.11 6.06 -10.13
N SER A 186 -5.32 7.12 -10.22
CA SER A 186 -4.29 7.44 -9.25
C SER A 186 -4.31 8.93 -8.90
N PHE A 187 -4.05 9.24 -7.65
CA PHE A 187 -3.83 10.63 -7.24
C PHE A 187 -2.43 11.06 -7.62
N ASP A 188 -2.35 12.08 -8.49
CA ASP A 188 -1.08 12.57 -9.01
C ASP A 188 -0.47 13.61 -8.05
N LEU A 189 0.66 13.26 -7.44
CA LEU A 189 1.45 14.16 -6.59
C LEU A 189 2.51 14.93 -7.36
N ILE A 190 2.74 14.56 -8.62
CA ILE A 190 3.72 15.15 -9.53
C ILE A 190 3.19 16.49 -10.05
N ALA A 191 1.89 16.58 -10.29
CA ALA A 191 1.22 17.79 -10.78
C ALA A 191 1.14 18.96 -9.77
N GLY A 192 1.88 18.91 -8.66
CA GLY A 192 2.00 20.03 -7.73
C GLY A 192 0.72 20.25 -6.93
N VAL A 193 0.33 19.28 -6.10
CA VAL A 193 -0.77 19.50 -5.15
C VAL A 193 -0.26 20.37 -4.00
N HIS A 194 -0.66 21.64 -4.01
CA HIS A 194 -0.26 22.65 -3.02
C HIS A 194 -0.81 22.44 -1.59
N ALA A 195 -1.48 21.32 -1.26
CA ALA A 195 -1.99 21.14 0.10
C ALA A 195 -2.14 19.68 0.51
N THR A 196 -1.56 19.34 1.66
CA THR A 196 -1.87 18.14 2.45
C THR A 196 -3.39 17.96 2.64
N SER A 197 -4.15 19.06 2.69
CA SER A 197 -5.61 19.07 2.79
C SER A 197 -6.32 18.40 1.60
N SER A 198 -5.78 18.52 0.38
CA SER A 198 -6.36 17.87 -0.82
C SER A 198 -6.11 16.36 -0.81
N LEU A 199 -4.93 15.94 -0.36
CA LEU A 199 -4.58 14.53 -0.16
C LEU A 199 -5.42 13.88 0.94
N VAL A 200 -5.58 14.56 2.09
CA VAL A 200 -6.45 14.11 3.20
C VAL A 200 -7.91 14.01 2.76
N ALA A 201 -8.42 14.99 1.99
CA ALA A 201 -9.78 14.93 1.46
C ALA A 201 -9.98 13.76 0.49
N TYR A 202 -9.03 13.53 -0.41
CA TYR A 202 -9.04 12.40 -1.35
C TYR A 202 -9.02 11.06 -0.62
N ILE A 203 -8.12 10.91 0.35
CA ILE A 203 -8.06 9.73 1.22
C ILE A 203 -9.42 9.53 1.92
N ARG A 204 -10.00 10.58 2.51
CA ARG A 204 -11.29 10.49 3.21
C ARG A 204 -12.43 10.04 2.29
N HIS A 205 -12.47 10.49 1.04
CA HIS A 205 -13.48 10.03 0.07
C HIS A 205 -13.26 8.59 -0.36
N GLY A 206 -12.02 8.15 -0.59
CA GLY A 206 -11.72 6.76 -0.96
C GLY A 206 -11.97 5.72 0.14
N TYR A 207 -12.03 6.14 1.42
CA TYR A 207 -12.32 5.25 2.56
C TYR A 207 -13.83 5.07 2.85
N CYS A 208 -14.71 5.91 2.28
CA CYS A 208 -16.14 5.95 2.63
C CYS A 208 -17.07 5.26 1.62
N GLU A 209 -16.54 4.57 0.61
CA GLU A 209 -17.28 3.75 -0.37
C GLU A 209 -16.93 2.25 -0.27
#